data_AF-A0A0D5YWZ9-F1
#
_entry.id   AF-A0A0D5YWZ9-F1
#
_cell.length_a   1.000
_cell.length_b   1.000
_cell.length_c   1.000
_cell.angle_alpha   90.00
_cell.angle_beta   90.00
_cell.angle_gamma   90.00
#
_symmetry.space_group_name_H-M   'P 1'
#
loop_
_entity.id
_entity.type
_entity.pdbx_description
1 polymer ?
#
loop_
_entity_poly.entity_id
_entity_poly.type
_entity_poly.pdbx_seq_one_letter_code
_entity_poly.pdbx_strand_id
1 'polypeptide(L)'
;MRKLKDVFKLTMLFGVVALLFVACSDDAEDATNDVAITEAELKTVLESDQAASAVDAVLAEMYQDNGNSNKSSAKGNECYAAEYTENGFTATFNNCVLNGTDNINGTLDVTYVANSESAAFTATYTDFYVGTLKLNGTRTFMISEGSNGNSVAFTVTSNMSVETEAGEVVSESGTKTLTVTFDEGIFFSVAGSWTVQADGHTYAVETIEDLQGQFGCAHLTDGSMTLNKNGLEVTVDFGDGTCDDKATVTYPNGTQEEFAL
;
A
#
# COMPACT_ATOMS: atom_id res chain seq x y z
N MET A 1 -90.42 -17.96 -24.75
CA MET A 1 -89.86 -19.31 -25.00
C MET A 1 -88.62 -19.44 -24.12
N ARG A 2 -88.71 -20.14 -22.96
CA ARG A 2 -88.04 -21.43 -22.68
C ARG A 2 -86.51 -21.35 -22.86
N LYS A 3 -85.60 -21.54 -21.91
CA LYS A 3 -85.53 -22.32 -20.65
C LYS A 3 -84.33 -21.80 -19.81
N LEU A 4 -84.37 -21.69 -18.48
CA LEU A 4 -84.39 -22.70 -17.41
C LEU A 4 -83.00 -23.30 -17.08
N LYS A 5 -82.42 -22.88 -15.95
CA LYS A 5 -81.65 -23.63 -14.91
C LYS A 5 -81.03 -22.59 -13.96
N ASP A 6 -81.58 -22.29 -12.78
CA ASP A 6 -81.62 -23.09 -11.54
C ASP A 6 -80.26 -23.76 -11.25
N VAL A 7 -79.60 -23.70 -10.09
CA VAL A 7 -79.93 -23.43 -8.68
C VAL A 7 -78.55 -23.59 -7.97
N PHE A 8 -78.17 -22.89 -6.89
CA PHE A 8 -78.19 -23.42 -5.51
C PHE A 8 -77.61 -22.39 -4.53
N LYS A 9 -78.40 -22.09 -3.48
CA LYS A 9 -78.01 -21.39 -2.25
C LYS A 9 -77.14 -22.30 -1.39
N LEU A 10 -76.17 -21.78 -0.62
CA LEU A 10 -76.04 -22.17 0.79
C LEU A 10 -75.16 -21.21 1.61
N THR A 11 -75.80 -20.56 2.59
CA THR A 11 -75.26 -19.96 3.82
C THR A 11 -74.91 -21.04 4.85
N MET A 12 -73.73 -20.98 5.50
CA MET A 12 -73.43 -21.42 6.89
C MET A 12 -71.94 -21.13 7.19
N LEU A 13 -71.54 -20.21 8.08
CA LEU A 13 -71.47 -20.22 9.56
C LEU A 13 -70.46 -21.22 10.18
N PHE A 14 -69.52 -20.64 10.94
CA PHE A 14 -68.68 -21.17 12.03
C PHE A 14 -67.42 -22.01 11.72
N GLY A 15 -66.29 -21.52 12.25
CA GLY A 15 -65.02 -22.24 12.33
C GLY A 15 -63.94 -21.36 12.96
N VAL A 16 -63.99 -21.18 14.28
CA VAL A 16 -62.92 -20.58 15.09
C VAL A 16 -61.68 -21.46 14.95
N VAL A 17 -60.63 -20.93 14.33
CA VAL A 17 -59.28 -21.49 14.37
C VAL A 17 -58.43 -20.55 15.20
N ALA A 18 -58.10 -20.99 16.40
CA ALA A 18 -57.03 -20.41 17.20
C ALA A 18 -55.70 -20.78 16.54
N LEU A 19 -55.01 -19.77 15.98
CA LEU A 19 -53.61 -19.88 15.59
C LEU A 19 -52.77 -19.11 16.62
N LEU A 20 -51.98 -19.90 17.33
CA LEU A 20 -50.87 -19.45 18.16
C LEU A 20 -49.83 -18.79 17.25
N PHE A 21 -49.67 -17.48 17.33
CA PHE A 21 -48.47 -16.83 16.83
C PHE A 21 -47.41 -16.89 17.92
N VAL A 22 -46.42 -17.74 17.66
CA VAL A 22 -45.12 -17.78 18.31
C VAL A 22 -44.44 -16.43 18.08
N ALA A 23 -43.87 -15.90 19.16
CA ALA A 23 -43.02 -14.72 19.14
C ALA A 23 -41.76 -14.98 18.29
N CYS A 24 -41.58 -14.22 17.22
CA CYS A 24 -40.24 -13.86 16.78
C CYS A 24 -39.87 -12.58 17.52
N SER A 25 -38.81 -12.67 18.33
CA SER A 25 -38.01 -11.49 18.67
C SER A 25 -37.55 -10.91 17.35
N ASP A 26 -38.02 -9.71 17.01
CA ASP A 26 -37.27 -8.88 16.07
C ASP A 26 -35.99 -8.52 16.81
N ASP A 27 -34.95 -9.33 16.59
CA ASP A 27 -33.59 -8.93 16.90
C ASP A 27 -33.34 -7.71 16.03
N ALA A 28 -33.36 -6.54 16.68
CA ALA A 28 -32.91 -5.30 16.10
C ALA A 28 -31.48 -5.55 15.63
N GLU A 29 -31.29 -5.56 14.31
CA GLU A 29 -29.97 -5.37 13.74
C GLU A 29 -29.45 -4.06 14.31
N ASP A 30 -28.47 -4.18 15.19
CA ASP A 30 -27.70 -3.06 15.70
C ASP A 30 -27.06 -2.43 14.47
N ALA A 31 -27.56 -1.25 14.10
CA ALA A 31 -26.92 -0.36 13.14
C ALA A 31 -25.63 0.18 13.78
N THR A 32 -24.64 -0.68 13.99
CA THR A 32 -23.25 -0.24 13.97
C THR A 32 -23.00 0.18 12.53
N ASN A 33 -22.66 1.45 12.31
CA ASN A 33 -22.16 1.87 11.00
C ASN A 33 -21.10 0.84 10.56
N ASP A 34 -21.36 0.12 9.48
CA ASP A 34 -20.44 -0.84 8.83
C ASP A 34 -19.21 -0.08 8.36
N VAL A 35 -18.32 0.27 9.29
CA VAL A 35 -16.95 0.63 8.95
C VAL A 35 -16.27 -0.71 8.76
N ALA A 36 -16.28 -1.17 7.51
CA ALA A 36 -15.46 -2.27 7.04
C ALA A 36 -14.25 -1.71 6.27
N ILE A 37 -13.23 -2.54 6.10
CA ILE A 37 -12.15 -2.26 5.16
C ILE A 37 -12.50 -3.00 3.87
N THR A 38 -12.30 -2.34 2.74
CA THR A 38 -12.52 -2.97 1.43
C THR A 38 -11.18 -3.40 0.81
N GLU A 39 -11.26 -4.33 -0.13
CA GLU A 39 -10.10 -4.79 -0.92
C GLU A 39 -9.35 -3.62 -1.59
N ALA A 40 -10.10 -2.69 -2.19
CA ALA A 40 -9.52 -1.52 -2.84
C ALA A 40 -8.77 -0.59 -1.87
N GLU A 41 -9.27 -0.46 -0.64
CA GLU A 41 -8.60 0.33 0.40
C GLU A 41 -7.32 -0.35 0.88
N LEU A 42 -7.34 -1.67 1.06
CA LEU A 42 -6.14 -2.43 1.41
C LEU A 42 -5.08 -2.26 0.31
N LYS A 43 -5.47 -2.42 -0.96
CA LYS A 43 -4.58 -2.22 -2.11
C LYS A 43 -3.99 -0.81 -2.13
N THR A 44 -4.83 0.21 -1.92
CA THR A 44 -4.39 1.61 -1.84
C THR A 44 -3.34 1.81 -0.75
N VAL A 45 -3.53 1.21 0.43
CA VAL A 45 -2.56 1.29 1.53
C VAL A 45 -1.24 0.62 1.18
N LEU A 46 -1.27 -0.55 0.52
CA LEU A 46 -0.09 -1.31 0.14
C LEU A 46 0.71 -0.67 -1.00
N GLU A 47 0.02 -0.03 -1.96
CA GLU A 47 0.63 0.55 -3.16
C GLU A 47 0.93 2.07 -3.03
N SER A 48 0.62 2.67 -1.88
CA SER A 48 0.65 4.13 -1.67
C SER A 48 2.00 4.82 -1.91
N ASP A 49 3.13 4.09 -1.84
CA ASP A 49 4.46 4.62 -2.11
C ASP A 49 5.07 4.20 -3.45
N GLN A 50 4.33 3.47 -4.30
CA GLN A 50 4.81 2.96 -5.58
C GLN A 50 5.32 4.09 -6.49
N ALA A 51 4.57 5.19 -6.59
CA ALA A 51 4.99 6.35 -7.39
C ALA A 51 6.24 7.02 -6.80
N ALA A 52 6.30 7.15 -5.47
CA ALA A 52 7.40 7.82 -4.79
C ALA A 52 8.70 7.01 -4.80
N SER A 53 8.61 5.68 -4.93
CA SER A 53 9.76 4.78 -5.00
C SER A 53 10.33 4.60 -6.40
N ALA A 54 9.71 5.19 -7.43
CA ALA A 54 10.10 5.06 -8.85
C ALA A 54 11.58 5.38 -9.14
N VAL A 55 12.20 6.24 -8.34
CA VAL A 55 13.61 6.66 -8.49
C VAL A 55 14.52 6.17 -7.38
N ASP A 56 14.02 5.43 -6.37
CA ASP A 56 14.78 5.10 -5.15
C ASP A 56 16.10 4.37 -5.49
N ALA A 57 16.03 3.39 -6.39
CA ALA A 57 17.22 2.64 -6.83
C ALA A 57 18.25 3.54 -7.54
N VAL A 58 17.79 4.48 -8.37
CA VAL A 58 18.67 5.43 -9.08
C VAL A 58 19.32 6.41 -8.11
N LEU A 59 18.57 6.90 -7.11
CA LEU A 59 19.13 7.78 -6.08
C LEU A 59 20.19 7.05 -5.23
N ALA A 60 19.95 5.79 -4.89
CA ALA A 60 20.93 4.97 -4.19
C ALA A 60 22.20 4.75 -5.02
N GLU A 61 22.06 4.49 -6.34
CA GLU A 61 23.20 4.37 -7.27
C GLU A 61 24.00 5.69 -7.35
N MET A 62 23.32 6.83 -7.57
CA MET A 62 23.96 8.15 -7.59
C MET A 62 24.72 8.46 -6.30
N TYR A 63 24.14 8.11 -5.15
CA TYR A 63 24.79 8.29 -3.85
C TYR A 63 26.09 7.48 -3.76
N GLN A 64 26.10 6.22 -4.24
CA GLN A 64 27.29 5.38 -4.25
C GLN A 64 28.37 5.87 -5.24
N ASP A 65 27.96 6.52 -6.32
CA ASP A 65 28.86 7.04 -7.36
C ASP A 65 29.60 8.34 -6.97
N ASN A 66 29.26 8.97 -5.84
CA ASN A 66 29.79 10.25 -5.33
C ASN A 66 31.32 10.29 -5.01
N GLY A 67 32.11 9.34 -5.52
CA GLY A 67 33.58 9.33 -5.42
C GLY A 67 34.32 9.39 -6.76
N ASN A 68 33.61 9.37 -7.89
CA ASN A 68 34.20 9.19 -9.21
C ASN A 68 33.91 10.39 -10.14
N SER A 69 34.46 11.56 -9.81
CA SER A 69 34.33 12.85 -10.53
C SER A 69 34.72 12.87 -12.02
N ASN A 70 35.09 11.73 -12.61
CA ASN A 70 35.39 11.53 -14.04
C ASN A 70 34.45 10.55 -14.75
N LYS A 71 33.40 10.08 -14.08
CA LYS A 71 32.29 9.40 -14.72
C LYS A 71 31.07 10.29 -14.54
N SER A 72 30.91 11.27 -15.42
CA SER A 72 29.56 11.59 -15.86
C SER A 72 28.92 10.25 -16.19
N SER A 73 27.84 9.86 -15.51
CA SER A 73 27.07 8.66 -15.79
C SER A 73 26.35 8.81 -17.13
N ALA A 74 27.09 9.17 -18.19
CA ALA A 74 26.76 8.95 -19.57
C ALA A 74 26.96 7.45 -19.87
N LYS A 75 26.32 6.58 -19.10
CA LYS A 75 26.03 5.22 -19.52
C LYS A 75 24.60 5.19 -20.05
N GLY A 76 24.46 5.69 -21.27
CA GLY A 76 23.56 5.08 -22.24
C GLY A 76 22.05 5.25 -22.06
N ASN A 77 21.57 6.30 -21.40
CA ASN A 77 20.35 7.00 -21.80
C ASN A 77 20.39 8.43 -21.23
N GLU A 78 20.02 9.46 -21.99
CA GLU A 78 20.02 10.89 -21.60
C GLU A 78 18.91 11.23 -20.56
N CYS A 79 18.55 10.25 -19.74
CA CYS A 79 17.34 10.17 -18.93
C CYS A 79 17.41 11.09 -17.69
N TYR A 80 18.60 11.19 -17.09
CA TYR A 80 18.84 12.00 -15.91
C TYR A 80 20.28 12.51 -15.85
N ALA A 81 20.48 13.59 -15.09
CA ALA A 81 21.79 14.16 -14.79
C ALA A 81 21.87 14.50 -13.29
N ALA A 82 23.07 14.40 -12.71
CA ALA A 82 23.31 14.76 -11.31
C ALA A 82 24.43 15.80 -11.21
N GLU A 83 24.19 16.84 -10.43
CA GLU A 83 25.18 17.87 -10.09
C GLU A 83 25.58 17.71 -8.62
N TYR A 84 26.83 17.31 -8.37
CA TYR A 84 27.31 16.97 -7.04
C TYR A 84 27.95 18.15 -6.30
N THR A 85 27.77 18.16 -4.98
CA THR A 85 28.36 19.10 -4.04
C THR A 85 28.95 18.34 -2.85
N GLU A 86 29.62 19.03 -1.93
CA GLU A 86 30.14 18.42 -0.70
C GLU A 86 29.03 17.85 0.19
N ASN A 87 27.84 18.46 0.18
CA ASN A 87 26.77 18.15 1.12
C ASN A 87 25.62 17.34 0.49
N GLY A 88 25.73 16.97 -0.77
CA GLY A 88 24.60 16.38 -1.51
C GLY A 88 24.74 16.52 -3.02
N PHE A 89 23.65 16.27 -3.74
CA PHE A 89 23.57 16.46 -5.18
C PHE A 89 22.15 16.86 -5.60
N THR A 90 22.05 17.50 -6.76
CA THR A 90 20.77 17.77 -7.41
C THR A 90 20.62 16.83 -8.60
N ALA A 91 19.61 15.96 -8.57
CA ALA A 91 19.30 15.03 -9.66
C ALA A 91 18.15 15.56 -10.51
N THR A 92 18.36 15.68 -11.81
CA THR A 92 17.34 16.15 -12.76
C THR A 92 16.97 15.03 -13.71
N PHE A 93 15.68 14.73 -13.81
CA PHE A 93 15.08 13.72 -14.68
C PHE A 93 14.31 14.42 -15.79
N ASN A 94 14.53 14.01 -17.04
CA ASN A 94 13.88 14.60 -18.19
C ASN A 94 13.33 13.51 -19.10
N ASN A 95 12.00 13.37 -19.09
CA ASN A 95 11.25 12.39 -19.87
C ASN A 95 11.83 10.97 -19.74
N CYS A 96 12.02 10.56 -18.49
CA CYS A 96 12.78 9.38 -18.16
C CYS A 96 11.88 8.18 -17.86
N VAL A 97 12.09 7.05 -18.53
CA VAL A 97 11.34 5.81 -18.27
C VAL A 97 12.26 4.84 -17.55
N LEU A 98 12.06 4.67 -16.24
CA LEU A 98 12.89 3.82 -15.39
C LEU A 98 12.14 2.55 -15.02
N ASN A 99 12.72 1.37 -15.25
CA ASN A 99 12.17 0.09 -14.78
C ASN A 99 10.68 -0.15 -15.10
N GLY A 100 10.20 0.35 -16.25
CA GLY A 100 8.79 0.20 -16.67
C GLY A 100 7.81 1.18 -16.02
N THR A 101 8.30 2.19 -15.31
CA THR A 101 7.48 3.33 -14.84
C THR A 101 6.98 4.20 -15.99
N ASP A 102 6.00 5.05 -15.70
CA ASP A 102 5.65 6.16 -16.59
C ASP A 102 6.78 7.19 -16.72
N ASN A 103 6.63 8.17 -17.61
CA ASN A 103 7.62 9.23 -17.79
C ASN A 103 7.86 10.01 -16.50
N ILE A 104 9.11 10.00 -16.04
CA ILE A 104 9.60 10.70 -14.86
C ILE A 104 10.18 12.05 -15.28
N ASN A 105 9.75 13.10 -14.59
CA ASN A 105 10.18 14.48 -14.86
C ASN A 105 10.34 15.27 -13.55
N GLY A 106 11.38 16.08 -13.50
CA GLY A 106 11.57 17.02 -12.39
C GLY A 106 12.95 16.90 -11.77
N THR A 107 13.15 17.67 -10.71
CA THR A 107 14.43 17.77 -10.02
C THR A 107 14.26 17.37 -8.56
N LEU A 108 15.22 16.63 -8.05
CA LEU A 108 15.31 16.22 -6.65
C LEU A 108 16.57 16.81 -6.03
N ASP A 109 16.39 17.47 -4.90
CA ASP A 109 17.50 17.93 -4.08
C ASP A 109 17.82 16.85 -3.03
N VAL A 110 19.02 16.30 -3.12
CA VAL A 110 19.50 15.24 -2.25
C VAL A 110 20.56 15.77 -1.31
N THR A 111 20.38 15.59 -0.01
CA THR A 111 21.34 16.00 1.02
C THR A 111 21.89 14.79 1.76
N TYR A 112 23.21 14.73 1.93
CA TYR A 112 23.85 13.68 2.73
C TYR A 112 23.59 13.90 4.22
N VAL A 113 23.34 12.79 4.93
CA VAL A 113 23.16 12.84 6.38
C VAL A 113 24.55 12.70 7.02
N ALA A 114 25.07 13.79 7.57
CA ALA A 114 26.35 13.78 8.24
C ALA A 114 26.30 12.99 9.57
N ASN A 115 27.41 12.34 9.91
CA ASN A 115 27.59 11.58 11.17
C ASN A 115 26.62 10.40 11.37
N SER A 116 26.05 9.86 10.29
CA SER A 116 25.34 8.59 10.35
C SER A 116 26.33 7.42 10.44
N GLU A 117 26.03 6.42 11.25
CA GLU A 117 26.82 5.18 11.34
C GLU A 117 26.66 4.31 10.08
N SER A 118 25.64 4.59 9.29
CA SER A 118 25.27 3.92 8.03
C SER A 118 25.22 4.92 6.88
N ALA A 119 25.32 4.47 5.63
CA ALA A 119 25.14 5.35 4.47
C ALA A 119 23.72 5.92 4.47
N ALA A 120 23.58 7.26 4.50
CA ALA A 120 22.27 7.89 4.59
C ALA A 120 22.19 9.22 3.84
N PHE A 121 21.05 9.44 3.19
CA PHE A 121 20.74 10.66 2.45
C PHE A 121 19.24 10.96 2.50
N THR A 122 18.86 12.22 2.27
CA THR A 122 17.46 12.65 2.16
C THR A 122 17.22 13.25 0.79
N ALA A 123 16.21 12.77 0.09
CA ALA A 123 15.73 13.33 -1.17
C ALA A 123 14.48 14.17 -0.92
N THR A 124 14.46 15.38 -1.49
CA THR A 124 13.33 16.31 -1.44
C THR A 124 12.66 16.37 -2.79
N TYR A 125 11.35 16.10 -2.80
CA TYR A 125 10.47 16.13 -3.95
C TYR A 125 9.70 17.45 -3.94
N THR A 126 9.86 18.26 -4.99
CA THR A 126 9.09 19.49 -5.20
C THR A 126 8.58 19.51 -6.63
N ASP A 127 7.27 19.42 -6.80
CA ASP A 127 6.62 19.30 -8.11
C ASP A 127 7.31 18.26 -9.00
N PHE A 128 7.62 17.10 -8.43
CA PHE A 128 8.24 15.99 -9.14
C PHE A 128 7.16 15.12 -9.77
N TYR A 129 7.35 14.63 -10.98
CA TYR A 129 6.31 13.92 -11.72
C TYR A 129 6.71 12.50 -12.07
N VAL A 130 5.77 11.58 -11.86
CA VAL A 130 5.80 10.21 -12.40
C VAL A 130 4.52 10.03 -13.21
N GLY A 131 4.64 10.01 -14.54
CA GLY A 131 3.50 10.12 -15.44
C GLY A 131 2.77 11.43 -15.22
N THR A 132 1.52 11.34 -14.76
CA THR A 132 0.67 12.50 -14.47
C THR A 132 0.56 12.80 -12.98
N LEU A 133 1.14 11.96 -12.13
CA LEU A 133 1.13 12.12 -10.68
C LEU A 133 2.17 13.15 -10.27
N LYS A 134 1.76 14.11 -9.44
CA LYS A 134 2.64 15.14 -8.87
C LYS A 134 3.00 14.78 -7.44
N LEU A 135 4.29 14.69 -7.16
CA LEU A 135 4.87 14.26 -5.91
C LEU A 135 5.52 15.42 -5.18
N ASN A 136 5.22 15.54 -3.89
CA ASN A 136 5.83 16.52 -3.00
C ASN A 136 6.14 15.88 -1.65
N GLY A 137 7.28 16.23 -1.05
CA GLY A 137 7.66 15.75 0.27
C GLY A 137 9.13 15.36 0.39
N THR A 138 9.43 14.50 1.35
CA THR A 138 10.79 14.03 1.63
C THR A 138 10.84 12.53 1.85
N ARG A 139 11.92 11.90 1.37
CA ARG A 139 12.27 10.52 1.70
C ARG A 139 13.71 10.48 2.21
N THR A 140 13.91 9.95 3.41
CA THR A 140 15.24 9.73 3.99
C THR A 140 15.58 8.24 3.90
N PHE A 141 16.70 7.94 3.28
CA PHE A 141 17.21 6.60 3.05
C PHE A 141 18.36 6.32 4.00
N MET A 142 18.35 5.15 4.61
CA MET A 142 19.46 4.59 5.36
C MET A 142 19.73 3.19 4.83
N ILE A 143 20.98 2.92 4.46
CA ILE A 143 21.43 1.66 3.89
C ILE A 143 22.32 0.97 4.90
N SER A 144 21.97 -0.26 5.27
CA SER A 144 22.75 -1.09 6.18
C SER A 144 22.96 -2.50 5.62
N GLU A 145 24.14 -3.06 5.86
CA GLU A 145 24.46 -4.44 5.50
C GLU A 145 24.18 -5.38 6.69
N GLY A 146 23.65 -6.56 6.41
CA GLY A 146 23.47 -7.60 7.41
C GLY A 146 24.81 -8.13 7.93
N SER A 147 24.84 -8.59 9.18
CA SER A 147 26.07 -9.03 9.86
C SER A 147 26.83 -10.15 9.15
N ASN A 148 26.12 -10.94 8.34
CA ASN A 148 26.68 -12.11 7.65
C ASN A 148 26.99 -11.82 6.17
N GLY A 149 26.76 -10.57 5.71
CA GLY A 149 26.99 -10.14 4.32
C GLY A 149 26.04 -10.74 3.28
N ASN A 150 25.03 -11.50 3.71
CA ASN A 150 24.03 -12.12 2.84
C ASN A 150 22.72 -11.33 2.77
N SER A 151 22.64 -10.17 3.41
CA SER A 151 21.47 -9.30 3.33
C SER A 151 21.84 -7.82 3.29
N VAL A 152 20.97 -7.04 2.65
CA VAL A 152 21.04 -5.57 2.60
C VAL A 152 19.67 -5.04 3.01
N ALA A 153 19.64 -4.08 3.92
CA ALA A 153 18.43 -3.40 4.35
C ALA A 153 18.42 -1.93 3.93
N PHE A 154 17.29 -1.50 3.40
CA PHE A 154 16.97 -0.13 3.02
C PHE A 154 15.86 0.37 3.92
N THR A 155 16.20 1.21 4.89
CA THR A 155 15.22 1.88 5.74
C THR A 155 14.89 3.23 5.13
N VAL A 156 13.62 3.39 4.75
CA VAL A 156 13.10 4.62 4.15
C VAL A 156 12.09 5.25 5.09
N THR A 157 12.37 6.49 5.50
CA THR A 157 11.42 7.33 6.22
C THR A 157 10.80 8.32 5.25
N SER A 158 9.49 8.22 5.07
CA SER A 158 8.70 9.00 4.12
C SER A 158 7.86 10.05 4.83
N ASN A 159 7.72 11.20 4.18
CA ASN A 159 6.65 12.15 4.40
C ASN A 159 6.31 12.73 3.02
N MET A 160 5.39 12.06 2.33
CA MET A 160 5.12 12.24 0.90
C MET A 160 3.65 12.52 0.66
N SER A 161 3.38 13.26 -0.40
CA SER A 161 2.06 13.45 -0.98
C SER A 161 2.13 13.23 -2.49
N VAL A 162 1.09 12.60 -3.01
CA VAL A 162 0.87 12.34 -4.42
C VAL A 162 -0.46 12.96 -4.80
N GLU A 163 -0.44 13.85 -5.80
CA GLU A 163 -1.62 14.51 -6.33
C GLU A 163 -1.90 14.03 -7.76
N THR A 164 -3.14 13.62 -8.02
CA THR A 164 -3.59 13.20 -9.36
C THR A 164 -3.96 14.41 -10.22
N GLU A 165 -4.16 14.22 -11.54
CA GLU A 165 -4.64 15.31 -12.41
C GLU A 165 -6.03 15.83 -12.01
N ALA A 166 -6.84 15.01 -11.35
CA ALA A 166 -8.14 15.39 -10.82
C ALA A 166 -8.05 16.23 -9.53
N GLY A 167 -6.85 16.39 -8.97
CA GLY A 167 -6.60 17.10 -7.71
C GLY A 167 -6.85 16.27 -6.46
N GLU A 168 -7.03 14.95 -6.60
CA GLU A 168 -7.09 14.03 -5.46
C GLU A 168 -5.71 13.87 -4.87
N VAL A 169 -5.61 13.85 -3.54
CA VAL A 169 -4.33 13.77 -2.83
C VAL A 169 -4.32 12.54 -1.95
N VAL A 170 -3.29 11.72 -2.13
CA VAL A 170 -2.90 10.65 -1.22
C VAL A 170 -1.63 11.07 -0.52
N SER A 171 -1.56 10.93 0.80
CA SER A 171 -0.32 11.19 1.55
C SER A 171 0.11 9.99 2.36
N GLU A 172 1.41 9.74 2.41
CA GLU A 172 2.02 8.71 3.25
C GLU A 172 3.07 9.33 4.16
N SER A 173 3.05 8.96 5.44
CA SER A 173 4.14 9.25 6.37
C SER A 173 4.48 8.04 7.23
N GLY A 174 5.76 7.70 7.36
CA GLY A 174 6.17 6.54 8.15
C GLY A 174 7.56 6.06 7.83
N THR A 175 7.93 4.93 8.42
CA THR A 175 9.21 4.27 8.18
C THR A 175 8.96 2.84 7.77
N LYS A 176 9.54 2.45 6.62
CA LYS A 176 9.56 1.08 6.11
C LYS A 176 11.01 0.64 5.97
N THR A 177 11.29 -0.61 6.31
CA THR A 177 12.58 -1.26 6.11
C THR A 177 12.37 -2.42 5.16
N LEU A 178 12.90 -2.29 3.94
CA LEU A 178 13.00 -3.38 2.98
C LEU A 178 14.33 -4.11 3.23
N THR A 179 14.27 -5.38 3.60
CA THR A 179 15.45 -6.24 3.72
C THR A 179 15.47 -7.22 2.56
N VAL A 180 16.54 -7.22 1.77
CA VAL A 180 16.77 -8.22 0.72
C VAL A 180 17.79 -9.22 1.23
N THR A 181 17.46 -10.52 1.18
CA THR A 181 18.32 -11.62 1.60
C THR A 181 18.68 -12.50 0.40
N PHE A 182 19.97 -12.77 0.27
CA PHE A 182 20.59 -13.57 -0.77
C PHE A 182 21.07 -14.88 -0.15
N ASP A 183 20.27 -15.94 -0.25
CA ASP A 183 20.62 -17.27 0.25
C ASP A 183 20.40 -18.32 -0.86
N GLU A 184 19.62 -19.38 -0.63
CA GLU A 184 19.21 -20.34 -1.67
C GLU A 184 18.28 -19.71 -2.74
N GLY A 185 17.89 -18.45 -2.55
CA GLY A 185 17.12 -17.62 -3.45
C GLY A 185 17.26 -16.15 -3.10
N ILE A 186 16.48 -15.30 -3.76
CA ILE A 186 16.36 -13.88 -3.43
C ILE A 186 15.00 -13.69 -2.74
N PHE A 187 15.04 -13.38 -1.45
CA PHE A 187 13.87 -13.10 -0.63
C PHE A 187 13.89 -11.64 -0.21
N PHE A 188 12.71 -11.07 0.01
CA PHE A 188 12.59 -9.76 0.60
C PHE A 188 11.60 -9.77 1.76
N SER A 189 11.85 -8.92 2.75
CA SER A 189 10.93 -8.65 3.84
C SER A 189 10.71 -7.15 3.98
N VAL A 190 9.50 -6.76 4.35
CA VAL A 190 9.13 -5.38 4.64
C VAL A 190 8.62 -5.30 6.07
N ALA A 191 9.28 -4.47 6.87
CA ALA A 191 8.89 -4.18 8.25
C ALA A 191 8.67 -2.69 8.43
N GLY A 192 7.82 -2.29 9.36
CA GLY A 192 7.73 -0.90 9.80
C GLY A 192 6.33 -0.45 10.16
N SER A 193 6.18 0.88 10.18
CA SER A 193 4.91 1.52 10.47
C SER A 193 4.74 2.75 9.60
N TRP A 194 3.54 2.92 9.05
CA TRP A 194 3.22 4.06 8.21
C TRP A 194 1.76 4.45 8.34
N THR A 195 1.46 5.67 7.91
CA THR A 195 0.12 6.22 7.88
C THR A 195 -0.17 6.71 6.49
N VAL A 196 -1.27 6.25 5.91
CA VAL A 196 -1.80 6.69 4.63
C VAL A 196 -3.05 7.54 4.89
N GLN A 197 -3.18 8.66 4.21
CA GLN A 197 -4.43 9.42 4.12
C GLN A 197 -4.89 9.43 2.67
N ALA A 198 -6.07 8.90 2.43
CA ALA A 198 -6.70 8.80 1.11
C ALA A 198 -8.22 8.87 1.28
N ASP A 199 -8.91 9.54 0.34
CA ASP A 199 -10.38 9.60 0.30
C ASP A 199 -11.05 9.99 1.63
N GLY A 200 -10.43 10.88 2.40
CA GLY A 200 -10.93 11.35 3.70
C GLY A 200 -10.78 10.35 4.85
N HIS A 201 -10.09 9.24 4.64
CA HIS A 201 -9.76 8.24 5.65
C HIS A 201 -8.29 8.29 6.04
N THR A 202 -8.01 7.93 7.28
CA THR A 202 -6.66 7.70 7.79
C THR A 202 -6.50 6.21 8.06
N TYR A 203 -5.45 5.64 7.49
CA TYR A 203 -5.05 4.25 7.65
C TYR A 203 -3.70 4.22 8.35
N ALA A 204 -3.62 3.67 9.56
CA ALA A 204 -2.35 3.43 10.24
C ALA A 204 -2.00 1.94 10.14
N VAL A 205 -0.76 1.65 9.74
CA VAL A 205 -0.24 0.31 9.54
C VAL A 205 0.94 0.08 10.47
N GLU A 206 1.00 -1.10 11.06
CA GLU A 206 2.16 -1.60 11.79
C GLU A 206 2.34 -3.09 11.48
N THR A 207 3.52 -3.48 10.98
CA THR A 207 3.86 -4.88 10.73
C THR A 207 4.00 -5.63 12.05
N ILE A 208 3.34 -6.78 12.18
CA ILE A 208 3.46 -7.68 13.33
C ILE A 208 4.59 -8.68 13.06
N GLU A 209 4.50 -9.34 11.91
CA GLU A 209 5.53 -10.18 11.33
C GLU A 209 5.92 -9.55 9.99
N ASP A 210 7.22 -9.44 9.70
CA ASP A 210 7.69 -8.81 8.47
C ASP A 210 6.95 -9.40 7.26
N LEU A 211 6.46 -8.53 6.39
CA LEU A 211 5.76 -8.94 5.18
C LEU A 211 6.77 -9.52 4.20
N GLN A 212 6.63 -10.78 3.84
CA GLN A 212 7.63 -11.49 3.06
C GLN A 212 7.19 -11.65 1.61
N GLY A 213 8.16 -11.64 0.71
CA GLY A 213 7.99 -12.10 -0.65
C GLY A 213 9.28 -12.70 -1.20
N GLN A 214 9.15 -13.32 -2.37
CA GLN A 214 10.26 -13.99 -3.03
C GLN A 214 10.35 -13.56 -4.50
N PHE A 215 11.57 -13.53 -5.01
CA PHE A 215 11.80 -13.21 -6.40
C PHE A 215 11.08 -14.21 -7.32
N GLY A 216 10.27 -13.70 -8.25
CA GLY A 216 9.44 -14.51 -9.15
C GLY A 216 7.99 -14.68 -8.68
N CYS A 217 7.62 -14.18 -7.50
CA CYS A 217 6.22 -14.00 -7.09
C CYS A 217 5.87 -12.50 -7.16
N ALA A 218 4.70 -12.19 -7.71
CA ALA A 218 4.23 -10.80 -7.80
C ALA A 218 3.57 -10.30 -6.50
N HIS A 219 3.29 -11.20 -5.56
CA HIS A 219 2.51 -10.96 -4.36
C HIS A 219 3.37 -11.18 -3.11
N LEU A 220 2.96 -10.57 -2.01
CA LEU A 220 3.42 -10.96 -0.68
C LEU A 220 2.92 -12.37 -0.39
N THR A 221 3.74 -13.17 0.28
CA THR A 221 3.48 -14.61 0.46
C THR A 221 3.30 -15.01 1.91
N ASP A 222 3.76 -14.19 2.86
CA ASP A 222 3.77 -14.50 4.30
C ASP A 222 3.91 -13.20 5.11
N GLY A 223 3.70 -13.27 6.41
CA GLY A 223 3.75 -12.16 7.34
C GLY A 223 2.37 -11.54 7.61
N SER A 224 2.34 -10.59 8.53
CA SER A 224 1.09 -9.99 8.99
C SER A 224 1.26 -8.56 9.49
N MET A 225 0.19 -7.77 9.40
CA MET A 225 0.16 -6.40 9.88
C MET A 225 -1.16 -6.06 10.56
N THR A 226 -1.14 -5.03 11.41
CA THR A 226 -2.35 -4.33 11.81
C THR A 226 -2.67 -3.24 10.80
N LEU A 227 -3.96 -3.03 10.53
CA LEU A 227 -4.47 -1.93 9.73
C LEU A 227 -5.59 -1.25 10.50
N ASN A 228 -5.38 0.01 10.89
CA ASN A 228 -6.35 0.83 11.59
C ASN A 228 -6.95 1.88 10.65
N LYS A 229 -8.22 1.69 10.25
CA LYS A 229 -9.00 2.64 9.47
C LYS A 229 -9.89 3.46 10.41
N ASN A 230 -9.55 4.72 10.65
CA ASN A 230 -10.36 5.65 11.46
C ASN A 230 -10.83 5.07 12.82
N GLY A 231 -10.02 4.22 13.46
CA GLY A 231 -10.34 3.57 14.74
C GLY A 231 -10.83 2.13 14.63
N LEU A 232 -11.16 1.62 13.44
CA LEU A 232 -11.35 0.18 13.21
C LEU A 232 -10.00 -0.47 12.95
N GLU A 233 -9.53 -1.28 13.88
CA GLU A 233 -8.32 -2.08 13.72
C GLU A 233 -8.67 -3.50 13.25
N VAL A 234 -7.99 -3.95 12.19
CA VAL A 234 -8.03 -5.34 11.71
C VAL A 234 -6.62 -5.90 11.64
N THR A 235 -6.51 -7.23 11.62
CA THR A 235 -5.27 -7.93 11.27
C THR A 235 -5.36 -8.39 9.83
N VAL A 236 -4.31 -8.15 9.05
CA VAL A 236 -4.15 -8.63 7.68
C VAL A 236 -3.02 -9.64 7.65
N ASP A 237 -3.31 -10.87 7.23
CA ASP A 237 -2.40 -12.00 7.12
C ASP A 237 -2.18 -12.34 5.63
N PHE A 238 -0.92 -12.43 5.20
CA PHE A 238 -0.52 -12.59 3.80
C PHE A 238 -0.25 -14.05 3.38
N GLY A 239 -0.57 -15.01 4.24
CA GLY A 239 -0.52 -16.44 3.91
C GLY A 239 0.62 -17.19 4.57
N ASP A 240 0.97 -18.35 3.98
CA ASP A 240 1.86 -19.36 4.58
C ASP A 240 3.15 -19.60 3.79
N GLY A 241 3.48 -18.68 2.88
CA GLY A 241 4.56 -18.80 1.90
C GLY A 241 4.12 -19.26 0.52
N THR A 242 2.84 -19.60 0.33
CA THR A 242 2.28 -19.88 -0.99
C THR A 242 2.23 -18.60 -1.83
N CYS A 243 2.70 -18.67 -3.08
CA CYS A 243 2.55 -17.56 -4.03
C CYS A 243 1.12 -17.55 -4.58
N ASP A 244 0.20 -16.99 -3.80
CA ASP A 244 -1.14 -16.64 -4.22
C ASP A 244 -1.40 -15.15 -4.01
N ASP A 245 -2.46 -14.67 -4.64
CA ASP A 245 -2.83 -13.25 -4.64
C ASP A 245 -3.90 -13.02 -3.57
N LYS A 246 -3.58 -13.34 -2.31
CA LYS A 246 -4.59 -13.39 -1.24
C LYS A 246 -4.08 -12.83 0.08
N ALA A 247 -4.98 -12.18 0.80
CA ALA A 247 -4.81 -11.86 2.21
C ALA A 247 -6.07 -12.19 3.01
N THR A 248 -5.90 -12.62 4.25
CA THR A 248 -7.00 -12.84 5.20
C THR A 248 -7.10 -11.65 6.15
N VAL A 249 -8.24 -10.96 6.12
CA VAL A 249 -8.55 -9.84 7.02
C VAL A 249 -9.38 -10.37 8.19
N THR A 250 -8.87 -10.22 9.41
CA THR A 250 -9.56 -10.60 10.64
C THR A 250 -10.04 -9.36 11.40
N TYR A 251 -11.35 -9.27 11.62
CA TYR A 251 -12.01 -8.19 12.33
C TYR A 251 -12.03 -8.41 13.86
N PRO A 252 -12.25 -7.37 14.68
CA PRO A 252 -12.29 -7.48 16.14
C PRO A 252 -13.32 -8.48 16.69
N ASN A 253 -14.40 -8.73 15.96
CA ASN A 253 -15.43 -9.72 16.31
C ASN A 253 -15.04 -11.16 15.94
N GLY A 254 -13.87 -11.38 15.33
CA GLY A 254 -13.39 -12.66 14.85
C GLY A 254 -13.88 -13.06 13.46
N THR A 255 -14.67 -12.22 12.79
CA THR A 255 -15.04 -12.45 11.38
C THR A 255 -13.80 -12.36 10.50
N GLN A 256 -13.73 -13.22 9.49
CA GLN A 256 -12.65 -13.24 8.51
C GLN A 256 -13.19 -13.05 7.10
N GLU A 257 -12.46 -12.26 6.32
CA GLU A 257 -12.69 -12.05 4.88
C GLU A 257 -11.41 -12.31 4.10
N GLU A 258 -11.52 -12.86 2.90
CA GLU A 258 -10.39 -13.08 1.99
C GLU A 258 -10.43 -12.02 0.90
N PHE A 259 -9.33 -11.28 0.73
CA PHE A 259 -9.15 -10.23 -0.29
C PHE A 259 -8.11 -10.67 -1.31
N ALA A 260 -8.32 -10.29 -2.58
CA ALA A 260 -7.26 -10.34 -3.59
C ALA A 260 -6.39 -9.07 -3.54
N LEU A 261 -5.11 -9.13 -3.90
CA LEU A 261 -4.16 -8.02 -3.71
C LEU A 261 -3.80 -7.27 -5.02
#